data_AF-A0A1F8J1H9-F1
#
_entry.id   AF-A0A1F8J1H9-F1
#
_cell.length_a   1.000
_cell.length_b   1.000
_cell.length_c   1.000
_cell.angle_alpha   90.00
_cell.angle_beta   90.00
_cell.angle_gamma   90.00
#
_symmetry.space_group_name_H-M   'P 1'
#
loop_
_entity.id
_entity.type
_entity.pdbx_description
1 polymer ?
#
loop_
_entity_poly.entity_id
_entity_poly.type
_entity_poly.pdbx_seq_one_letter_code
_entity_poly.pdbx_strand_id
1 'polypeptide(L)'
;MIRFNPQRLLIYLYVALGPLGTLLTPAFLPKSFRSYYFVLPLFPLFFRIVNERIAKIGILFLPLLTYAFFSSAWTECLGKANEPHSLFRYGLLISQFFFVLGAASVIKNQKELVSFLKTYLVFFYVSLLVGYFFFFGYYLKIISLAQIARCSILVQFGWGLLRFSPGSYPNEYGIVSSFVLSFMLLIYFAQKEAQFGLSKKMLYILFSLTFLAFLLTTTRAAYLSFATSLLYIAIKEKKRLKRLLRFFLLITAIFGALSYFEINMFTILRTGFSQKIHQGSFGERYFMWQTALERLQGHEFLGVGFTSLTNIHDVYIQLLLELGFIGSLLLFGGLFLSAIETFFSLKKMNPLEEEHRFFTKVRVVGLINVLSFAFTNHNLNHHMTWFIVLLNLAALREAHAALELAKK
;
A
#
# COMPACT_ATOMS: atom_id res chain seq x y z
N MET A 1 11.85 24.76 -25.42
CA MET A 1 11.48 25.28 -24.08
C MET A 1 10.57 24.24 -23.41
N ILE A 2 11.05 23.52 -22.40
CA ILE A 2 10.25 22.49 -21.70
C ILE A 2 9.21 23.23 -20.86
N ARG A 3 7.92 23.11 -21.19
CA ARG A 3 6.85 23.72 -20.38
C ARG A 3 6.78 23.01 -19.03
N PHE A 4 7.09 23.74 -17.96
CA PHE A 4 6.92 23.29 -16.59
C PHE A 4 5.45 22.96 -16.33
N ASN A 5 5.17 21.75 -15.86
CA ASN A 5 3.82 21.32 -15.47
C ASN A 5 3.83 21.02 -13.96
N PRO A 6 3.29 21.93 -13.12
CA PRO A 6 3.33 21.77 -11.67
C PRO A 6 2.56 20.54 -11.19
N GLN A 7 1.45 20.18 -11.84
CA GLN A 7 0.68 18.99 -11.44
C GLN A 7 1.49 17.71 -11.61
N ARG A 8 2.23 17.59 -12.72
CA ARG A 8 3.10 16.42 -12.94
C ARG A 8 4.22 16.35 -11.91
N LEU A 9 4.84 17.48 -11.57
CA LEU A 9 5.86 17.53 -10.52
C LEU A 9 5.30 17.02 -9.18
N LEU A 10 4.09 17.44 -8.80
CA LEU A 10 3.45 16.97 -7.58
C LEU A 10 3.23 15.45 -7.57
N ILE A 11 2.83 14.86 -8.70
CA ILE A 11 2.69 13.40 -8.82
C ILE A 11 4.04 12.71 -8.64
N TYR A 12 5.11 13.20 -9.29
CA TYR A 12 6.44 12.61 -9.12
C TYR A 12 6.92 12.72 -7.67
N LEU A 13 6.72 13.87 -7.01
CA LEU A 13 7.06 14.04 -5.60
C LEU A 13 6.27 13.10 -4.70
N TYR A 14 4.95 12.97 -4.91
CA TYR A 14 4.12 12.02 -4.17
C TYR A 14 4.67 10.59 -4.29
N VAL A 15 4.92 10.13 -5.52
CA VAL A 15 5.42 8.79 -5.83
C VAL A 15 6.83 8.56 -5.27
N ALA A 16 7.69 9.58 -5.28
CA ALA A 16 9.05 9.52 -4.76
C ALA A 16 9.10 9.51 -3.22
N LEU A 17 8.28 10.35 -2.56
CA LEU A 17 8.28 10.50 -1.12
C LEU A 17 7.58 9.32 -0.41
N GLY A 18 6.70 8.59 -1.09
CA GLY A 18 6.00 7.43 -0.56
C GLY A 18 6.92 6.37 0.06
N PRO A 19 7.82 5.74 -0.71
CA PRO A 19 8.75 4.73 -0.19
C PRO A 19 9.75 5.23 0.85
N LEU A 20 10.04 6.54 0.87
CA LEU A 20 10.91 7.15 1.87
C LEU A 20 10.23 7.28 3.24
N GLY A 21 8.89 7.26 3.29
CA GLY A 21 8.12 7.29 4.52
C GLY A 21 8.43 8.51 5.38
N THR A 22 9.21 8.33 6.45
CA THR A 22 9.61 9.36 7.43
C THR A 22 11.08 9.74 7.36
N LEU A 23 11.86 9.18 6.44
CA LEU A 23 13.30 9.45 6.32
C LEU A 23 13.62 10.94 6.09
N LEU A 24 12.70 11.67 5.45
CA LEU A 24 12.84 13.10 5.17
C LEU A 24 11.93 13.97 6.05
N THR A 25 11.28 13.39 7.06
CA THR A 25 10.38 14.13 7.95
C THR A 25 11.21 14.92 8.97
N PRO A 26 11.03 16.25 9.09
CA PRO A 26 11.68 17.04 10.12
C PRO A 26 11.37 16.54 11.53
N ALA A 27 12.37 16.57 12.43
CA ALA A 27 12.26 16.01 13.78
C ALA A 27 11.24 16.71 14.69
N PHE A 28 10.81 17.93 14.35
CA PHE A 28 9.79 18.67 15.11
C PHE A 28 8.35 18.22 14.77
N LEU A 29 8.15 17.43 13.71
CA LEU A 29 6.85 16.88 13.35
C LEU A 29 6.57 15.56 14.09
N PRO A 30 5.30 15.14 14.21
CA PRO A 30 4.95 13.86 14.81
C PRO A 30 5.66 12.68 14.15
N LYS A 31 6.07 11.66 14.91
CA LYS A 31 6.74 10.45 14.38
C LYS A 31 5.91 9.70 13.33
N SER A 32 4.59 9.83 13.39
CA SER A 32 3.66 9.25 12.40
C SER A 32 3.56 10.07 11.12
N PHE A 33 4.12 11.28 11.05
CA PHE A 33 4.05 12.15 9.88
C PHE A 33 4.95 11.64 8.75
N ARG A 34 4.36 11.40 7.58
CA ARG A 34 5.07 10.90 6.40
C ARG A 34 5.46 12.06 5.48
N SER A 35 6.60 11.96 4.82
CA SER A 35 7.12 12.99 3.92
C SER A 35 6.18 13.27 2.74
N TYR A 36 5.45 12.26 2.22
CA TYR A 36 4.46 12.50 1.16
C TYR A 36 3.24 13.31 1.63
N TYR A 37 3.03 13.51 2.94
CA TYR A 37 1.97 14.40 3.43
C TYR A 37 2.22 15.86 3.07
N PHE A 38 3.47 16.28 2.79
CA PHE A 38 3.76 17.65 2.36
C PHE A 38 3.12 18.03 1.02
N VAL A 39 2.87 17.06 0.13
CA VAL A 39 2.29 17.34 -1.20
C VAL A 39 0.77 17.22 -1.23
N LEU A 40 0.16 16.52 -0.27
CA LEU A 40 -1.28 16.26 -0.28
C LEU A 40 -2.14 17.54 -0.22
N PRO A 41 -1.84 18.55 0.62
CA PRO A 41 -2.64 19.78 0.68
C PRO A 41 -2.67 20.57 -0.63
N LEU A 42 -1.77 20.27 -1.57
CA LEU A 42 -1.71 20.90 -2.88
C LEU A 42 -2.67 20.27 -3.90
N PHE A 43 -3.55 19.35 -3.47
CA PHE A 43 -4.56 18.74 -4.33
C PHE A 43 -5.45 19.74 -5.10
N PRO A 44 -5.81 20.94 -4.60
CA PRO A 44 -6.64 21.89 -5.34
C PRO A 44 -6.05 22.29 -6.70
N LEU A 45 -4.72 22.19 -6.88
CA LEU A 45 -4.04 22.51 -8.15
C LEU A 45 -4.41 21.55 -9.30
N PHE A 46 -4.94 20.37 -8.99
CA PHE A 46 -5.47 19.45 -10.01
C PHE A 46 -6.87 19.83 -10.50
N PHE A 47 -7.65 20.55 -9.68
CA PHE A 47 -9.06 20.84 -9.96
C PHE A 47 -9.29 22.06 -10.86
N ARG A 48 -8.22 22.65 -11.40
CA ARG A 48 -8.32 23.61 -12.52
C ARG A 48 -8.66 22.93 -13.85
N ILE A 49 -8.45 21.61 -13.95
CA ILE A 49 -8.61 20.82 -15.18
C ILE A 49 -9.31 19.50 -14.81
N VAL A 50 -10.52 19.59 -14.25
CA VAL A 50 -11.24 18.37 -13.83
C VAL A 50 -11.83 17.68 -15.05
N ASN A 51 -11.42 16.43 -15.28
CA ASN A 51 -12.11 15.56 -16.21
C ASN A 51 -13.48 15.19 -15.65
N GLU A 52 -14.55 15.37 -16.44
CA GLU A 52 -15.95 15.11 -16.05
C GLU A 52 -16.14 13.74 -15.38
N ARG A 53 -15.42 12.72 -15.85
CA ARG A 53 -15.54 11.36 -15.31
C ARG A 53 -14.89 11.20 -13.93
N ILE A 54 -13.79 11.89 -13.69
CA ILE A 54 -13.14 11.91 -12.38
C ILE A 54 -13.97 12.72 -11.38
N ALA A 55 -14.67 13.77 -11.86
CA ALA A 55 -15.69 14.43 -11.07
C ALA A 55 -16.83 13.46 -10.70
N LYS A 56 -17.32 12.65 -11.64
CA LYS A 56 -18.35 11.63 -11.36
C LYS A 56 -17.92 10.65 -10.27
N ILE A 57 -16.69 10.11 -10.35
CA ILE A 57 -16.16 9.25 -9.28
C ILE A 57 -16.11 10.02 -7.95
N GLY A 58 -15.60 11.24 -7.93
CA GLY A 58 -15.60 12.08 -6.71
C GLY A 58 -17.01 12.28 -6.13
N ILE A 59 -18.00 12.54 -6.98
CA ILE A 59 -19.40 12.73 -6.59
C ILE A 59 -19.99 11.43 -6.01
N LEU A 60 -19.68 10.26 -6.58
CA LEU A 60 -20.15 8.97 -6.06
C LEU A 60 -19.69 8.71 -4.62
N PHE A 61 -18.50 9.19 -4.24
CA PHE A 61 -17.96 9.04 -2.89
C PHE A 61 -18.32 10.21 -1.96
N LEU A 62 -18.89 11.30 -2.47
CA LEU A 62 -19.25 12.47 -1.65
C LEU A 62 -20.21 12.12 -0.51
N PRO A 63 -21.27 11.30 -0.69
CA PRO A 63 -22.13 10.89 0.42
C PRO A 63 -21.36 10.18 1.54
N LEU A 64 -20.45 9.26 1.19
CA LEU A 64 -19.61 8.56 2.16
C LEU A 64 -18.67 9.52 2.89
N LEU A 65 -18.02 10.42 2.15
CA LEU A 65 -17.11 11.40 2.75
C LEU A 65 -17.85 12.33 3.71
N THR A 66 -19.01 12.85 3.31
CA THR A 66 -19.86 13.68 4.16
C THR A 66 -20.32 12.92 5.40
N TYR A 67 -20.74 11.66 5.23
CA TYR A 67 -21.11 10.81 6.36
C TYR A 67 -19.95 10.60 7.33
N ALA A 68 -18.76 10.26 6.81
CA ALA A 68 -17.56 10.08 7.63
C ALA A 68 -17.13 11.38 8.34
N PHE A 69 -17.35 12.55 7.73
CA PHE A 69 -17.12 13.84 8.39
C PHE A 69 -18.02 14.01 9.61
N PHE A 70 -19.33 13.89 9.42
CA PHE A 70 -20.29 14.05 10.53
C PHE A 70 -20.06 13.00 11.61
N SER A 71 -19.76 11.77 11.20
CA SER A 71 -19.41 10.66 12.10
C SER A 71 -18.16 10.98 12.95
N SER A 72 -17.11 11.52 12.33
CA SER A 72 -15.88 11.95 13.03
C SER A 72 -16.08 13.21 13.89
N ALA A 73 -16.87 14.17 13.43
CA ALA A 73 -17.13 15.40 14.18
C ALA A 73 -17.98 15.10 15.43
N TRP A 74 -18.96 14.20 15.30
CA TRP A 74 -19.79 13.75 16.40
C TRP A 74 -19.00 13.06 17.51
N THR A 75 -18.08 12.16 17.16
CA THR A 75 -17.23 11.48 18.15
C THR A 75 -16.29 12.42 18.88
N GLU A 76 -15.74 13.41 18.17
CA GLU A 76 -14.85 14.42 18.74
C GLU A 76 -15.62 15.38 19.67
N CYS A 77 -16.79 15.88 19.25
CA CYS A 77 -17.66 16.73 20.08
C CYS A 77 -18.14 16.04 21.36
N LEU A 78 -18.38 14.73 21.33
CA LEU A 78 -18.82 13.96 22.50
C LEU A 78 -17.66 13.52 23.41
N GLY A 79 -16.40 13.81 23.07
CA GLY A 79 -15.24 13.31 23.81
C GLY A 79 -15.10 11.79 23.79
N LYS A 80 -15.74 11.12 22.81
CA LYS A 80 -15.70 9.65 22.65
C LYS A 80 -14.62 9.18 21.68
N ALA A 81 -13.86 10.11 21.11
CA ALA A 81 -12.71 9.80 20.27
C ALA A 81 -11.61 9.13 21.10
N ASN A 82 -11.34 7.84 20.86
CA ASN A 82 -10.21 7.15 21.48
C ASN A 82 -8.86 7.55 20.88
N GLU A 83 -8.88 8.11 19.67
CA GLU A 83 -7.70 8.70 19.06
C GLU A 83 -7.70 10.22 19.22
N PRO A 84 -6.56 10.82 19.60
CA PRO A 84 -6.49 12.25 19.90
C PRO A 84 -6.74 13.16 18.69
N HIS A 85 -6.90 12.63 17.46
CA HIS A 85 -6.97 13.43 16.24
C HIS A 85 -7.85 12.80 15.12
N SER A 86 -9.09 12.45 15.44
CA SER A 86 -10.05 11.87 14.47
C SER A 86 -10.27 12.77 13.25
N LEU A 87 -10.54 14.07 13.45
CA LEU A 87 -10.69 15.03 12.35
C LEU A 87 -9.43 15.18 11.49
N PHE A 88 -8.23 15.10 12.08
CA PHE A 88 -6.99 15.13 11.30
C PHE A 88 -6.87 13.90 10.39
N ARG A 89 -7.18 12.69 10.89
CA ARG A 89 -7.16 11.48 10.08
C ARG A 89 -8.18 11.53 8.95
N TYR A 90 -9.36 12.09 9.21
CA TYR A 90 -10.35 12.35 8.18
C TYR A 90 -9.84 13.35 7.13
N GLY A 91 -9.29 14.50 7.55
CA GLY A 91 -8.72 15.49 6.64
C GLY A 91 -7.58 14.93 5.78
N LEU A 92 -6.76 14.04 6.35
CA LEU A 92 -5.73 13.32 5.64
C LEU A 92 -6.31 12.31 4.62
N LEU A 93 -7.38 11.59 4.98
CA LEU A 93 -8.09 10.69 4.07
C LEU A 93 -8.67 11.45 2.86
N ILE A 94 -9.37 12.57 3.11
CA ILE A 94 -9.88 13.49 2.08
C ILE A 94 -8.73 13.92 1.17
N SER A 95 -7.64 14.41 1.76
CA SER A 95 -6.55 14.98 0.99
C SER A 95 -5.91 13.94 0.08
N GLN A 96 -5.76 12.70 0.57
CA GLN A 96 -5.30 11.57 -0.27
C GLN A 96 -6.29 11.25 -1.37
N PHE A 97 -7.58 11.16 -1.05
CA PHE A 97 -8.63 10.87 -2.02
C PHE A 97 -8.66 11.88 -3.17
N PHE A 98 -8.75 13.18 -2.87
CA PHE A 98 -8.79 14.22 -3.89
C PHE A 98 -7.45 14.41 -4.61
N PHE A 99 -6.31 14.23 -3.92
CA PHE A 99 -5.01 14.23 -4.58
C PHE A 99 -4.91 13.11 -5.61
N VAL A 100 -5.31 11.89 -5.27
CA VAL A 100 -5.25 10.74 -6.17
C VAL A 100 -6.23 10.85 -7.33
N LEU A 101 -7.46 11.32 -7.08
CA LEU A 101 -8.42 11.63 -8.14
C LEU A 101 -7.85 12.67 -9.12
N GLY A 102 -7.32 13.78 -8.59
CA GLY A 102 -6.71 14.83 -9.38
C GLY A 102 -5.47 14.38 -10.14
N ALA A 103 -4.60 13.59 -9.51
CA ALA A 103 -3.44 13.00 -10.15
C ALA A 103 -3.84 12.11 -11.33
N ALA A 104 -4.82 11.23 -11.15
CA ALA A 104 -5.34 10.37 -12.22
C ALA A 104 -5.89 11.16 -13.42
N SER A 105 -6.43 12.37 -13.20
CA SER A 105 -6.96 13.24 -14.27
C SER A 105 -5.88 13.88 -15.14
N VAL A 106 -4.64 13.89 -14.63
CA VAL A 106 -3.48 14.44 -15.34
C VAL A 106 -2.74 13.34 -16.11
N ILE A 107 -2.69 12.10 -15.63
CA ILE A 107 -1.95 10.99 -16.25
C ILE A 107 -2.56 10.55 -17.58
N LYS A 108 -1.90 10.82 -18.72
CA LYS A 108 -2.52 10.67 -20.06
C LYS A 108 -2.26 9.34 -20.74
N ASN A 109 -1.14 8.67 -20.44
CA ASN A 109 -0.69 7.51 -21.21
C ASN A 109 0.14 6.53 -20.36
N GLN A 110 0.37 5.32 -20.91
CA GLN A 110 1.17 4.27 -20.27
C GLN A 110 2.62 4.68 -20.03
N LYS A 111 3.22 5.50 -20.91
CA LYS A 111 4.62 5.95 -20.75
C LYS A 111 4.80 6.74 -19.45
N GLU A 112 3.82 7.56 -19.08
CA GLU A 112 3.81 8.26 -17.79
C GLU A 112 3.71 7.26 -16.62
N LEU A 113 2.84 6.24 -16.73
CA LEU A 113 2.74 5.17 -15.72
C LEU A 113 4.05 4.39 -15.53
N VAL A 114 4.75 4.04 -16.62
CA VAL A 114 6.11 3.46 -16.56
C VAL A 114 7.02 4.38 -15.76
N SER A 115 7.01 5.68 -16.06
CA SER A 115 7.88 6.67 -15.42
C SER A 115 7.61 6.82 -13.92
N PHE A 116 6.34 6.78 -13.50
CA PHE A 116 5.99 6.76 -12.08
C PHE A 116 6.44 5.46 -11.40
N LEU A 117 6.24 4.30 -12.02
CA LEU A 117 6.74 3.03 -11.46
C LEU A 117 8.27 3.01 -11.36
N LYS A 118 8.99 3.55 -12.34
CA LYS A 118 10.45 3.75 -12.27
C LYS A 118 10.83 4.64 -11.09
N THR A 119 10.15 5.78 -10.95
CA THR A 119 10.39 6.72 -9.85
C THR A 119 10.16 6.03 -8.50
N TYR A 120 9.05 5.30 -8.36
CA TYR A 120 8.74 4.52 -7.16
C TYR A 120 9.85 3.50 -6.84
N LEU A 121 10.32 2.76 -7.85
CA LEU A 121 11.42 1.80 -7.68
C LEU A 121 12.71 2.49 -7.23
N VAL A 122 13.11 3.59 -7.88
CA VAL A 122 14.32 4.33 -7.52
C VAL A 122 14.29 4.76 -6.06
N PHE A 123 13.20 5.41 -5.63
CA PHE A 123 13.09 5.90 -4.26
C PHE A 123 12.86 4.78 -3.23
N PHE A 124 12.25 3.66 -3.62
CA PHE A 124 12.25 2.44 -2.81
C PHE A 124 13.68 1.94 -2.57
N TYR A 125 14.53 1.90 -3.60
CA TYR A 125 15.92 1.46 -3.43
C TYR A 125 16.77 2.46 -2.63
N VAL A 126 16.49 3.77 -2.71
CA VAL A 126 17.09 4.75 -1.80
C VAL A 126 16.73 4.41 -0.35
N SER A 127 15.45 4.17 -0.07
CA SER A 127 14.98 3.76 1.26
C SER A 127 15.64 2.45 1.72
N LEU A 128 15.72 1.45 0.83
CA LEU A 128 16.37 0.16 1.08
C LEU A 128 17.85 0.30 1.47
N LEU A 129 18.62 1.12 0.73
CA LEU A 129 20.03 1.36 1.02
C LEU A 129 20.23 2.03 2.37
N VAL A 130 19.40 3.03 2.71
CA VAL A 130 19.40 3.66 4.04
C VAL A 130 19.06 2.63 5.12
N GLY A 131 18.11 1.73 4.86
CA GLY A 131 17.76 0.64 5.77
C GLY A 131 18.91 -0.32 6.02
N TYR A 132 19.65 -0.71 4.99
CA TYR A 132 20.84 -1.55 5.17
C TYR A 132 21.95 -0.84 5.93
N PHE A 133 22.17 0.45 5.65
CA PHE A 133 23.11 1.26 6.42
C PHE A 133 22.74 1.29 7.92
N PHE A 134 21.46 1.50 8.26
CA PHE A 134 21.00 1.45 9.65
C PHE A 134 21.11 0.05 10.25
N PHE A 135 20.69 -0.99 9.53
CA PHE A 135 20.69 -2.36 10.02
C PHE A 135 22.11 -2.84 10.32
N PHE A 136 23.03 -2.74 9.35
CA PHE A 136 24.42 -3.13 9.56
C PHE A 136 25.13 -2.20 10.53
N GLY A 137 24.89 -0.89 10.46
CA GLY A 137 25.46 0.09 11.38
C GLY A 137 25.08 -0.19 12.84
N TYR A 138 23.85 -0.65 13.10
CA TYR A 138 23.44 -1.08 14.44
C TYR A 138 24.22 -2.30 14.94
N TYR A 139 24.28 -3.39 14.16
CA TYR A 139 24.97 -4.62 14.58
C TYR A 139 26.50 -4.45 14.65
N LEU A 140 27.07 -3.56 13.84
CA LEU A 140 28.48 -3.17 13.91
C LEU A 140 28.77 -2.14 15.02
N LYS A 141 27.76 -1.73 15.80
CA LYS A 141 27.87 -0.74 16.88
C LYS A 141 28.32 0.66 16.41
N ILE A 142 28.12 0.98 15.13
CA ILE A 142 28.41 2.29 14.51
C ILE A 142 27.23 3.26 14.74
N ILE A 143 25.99 2.75 14.73
CA ILE A 143 24.76 3.54 14.83
C ILE A 143 23.96 3.06 16.03
N SER A 144 23.55 3.98 16.90
CA SER A 144 22.72 3.66 18.07
C SER A 144 21.23 3.57 17.71
N LEU A 145 20.45 2.86 18.54
CA LEU A 145 18.99 2.80 18.39
C LEU A 145 18.34 4.19 18.44
N ALA A 146 18.89 5.11 19.25
CA ALA A 146 18.39 6.47 19.35
C ALA A 146 18.54 7.25 18.03
N GLN A 147 19.61 7.01 17.27
CA GLN A 147 19.79 7.59 15.95
C GLN A 147 18.80 7.00 14.94
N ILE A 148 18.60 5.68 14.96
CA ILE A 148 17.62 5.01 14.08
C ILE A 148 16.19 5.47 14.38
N ALA A 149 15.86 5.68 15.66
CA ALA A 149 14.55 6.13 16.10
C ALA A 149 14.18 7.54 15.63
N ARG A 150 15.14 8.34 15.14
CA ARG A 150 14.88 9.65 14.51
C ARG A 150 14.43 9.51 13.06
N CYS A 151 14.80 8.42 12.40
CA CYS A 151 14.58 8.18 10.96
C CYS A 151 13.58 7.03 10.71
N SER A 152 12.90 6.56 11.74
CA SER A 152 11.92 5.49 11.67
C SER A 152 10.71 5.85 12.51
N ILE A 153 9.54 5.34 12.13
CA ILE A 153 8.30 5.61 12.87
C ILE A 153 8.33 4.88 14.19
N LEU A 154 8.80 3.63 14.15
CA LEU A 154 8.83 2.75 15.29
C LEU A 154 9.94 1.72 15.10
N VAL A 155 11.00 1.88 15.90
CA VAL A 155 12.04 0.87 16.05
C VAL A 155 11.44 -0.33 16.77
N GLN A 156 11.46 -1.49 16.14
CA GLN A 156 10.91 -2.72 16.71
C GLN A 156 11.91 -3.84 16.60
N PHE A 157 11.92 -4.71 17.61
CA PHE A 157 12.59 -6.00 17.56
C PHE A 157 11.56 -7.09 17.30
N GLY A 158 11.92 -8.08 16.50
CA GLY A 158 11.15 -9.28 16.26
C GLY A 158 12.08 -10.46 16.44
N TRP A 159 11.75 -11.36 17.36
CA TRP A 159 12.56 -12.56 17.63
C TRP A 159 14.04 -12.25 17.95
N GLY A 160 14.29 -11.19 18.72
CA GLY A 160 15.65 -10.75 19.07
C GLY A 160 16.40 -9.98 17.98
N LEU A 161 15.81 -9.84 16.79
CA LEU A 161 16.42 -9.12 15.66
C LEU A 161 15.76 -7.75 15.47
N LEU A 162 16.55 -6.73 15.17
CA LEU A 162 16.06 -5.42 14.72
C LEU A 162 15.25 -5.60 13.43
N ARG A 163 13.97 -5.21 13.43
CA ARG A 163 13.11 -5.35 12.25
C ARG A 163 13.42 -4.29 11.21
N PHE A 164 13.61 -4.72 9.97
CA PHE A 164 13.97 -3.84 8.85
C PHE A 164 12.77 -2.98 8.43
N SER A 165 12.90 -1.65 8.54
CA SER A 165 11.79 -0.72 8.24
C SER A 165 12.22 0.75 8.04
N PRO A 166 13.19 1.05 7.16
CA PRO A 166 13.65 2.42 6.95
C PRO A 166 12.50 3.35 6.56
N GLY A 167 12.36 4.47 7.29
CA GLY A 167 11.30 5.45 7.05
C GLY A 167 9.89 4.99 7.38
N SER A 168 9.70 3.73 7.78
CA SER A 168 8.38 3.16 8.00
C SER A 168 8.35 2.39 9.32
N TYR A 169 7.31 1.59 9.51
CA TYR A 169 7.25 0.56 10.54
C TYR A 169 7.20 -0.78 9.81
N PRO A 170 7.62 -1.88 10.45
CA PRO A 170 7.91 -3.12 9.74
C PRO A 170 6.78 -3.65 8.88
N ASN A 171 5.52 -3.61 9.34
CA ASN A 171 4.40 -4.18 8.60
C ASN A 171 4.11 -3.40 7.30
N GLU A 172 4.19 -2.06 7.33
CA GLU A 172 4.03 -1.22 6.14
C GLU A 172 5.19 -1.45 5.16
N TYR A 173 6.44 -1.44 5.65
CA TYR A 173 7.62 -1.66 4.80
C TYR A 173 7.63 -3.06 4.17
N GLY A 174 7.22 -4.08 4.93
CA GLY A 174 7.11 -5.46 4.44
C GLY A 174 6.15 -5.57 3.26
N ILE A 175 5.00 -4.89 3.31
CA ILE A 175 4.01 -4.91 2.23
C ILE A 175 4.49 -4.15 0.99
N VAL A 176 5.17 -3.02 1.18
CA VAL A 176 5.86 -2.32 0.09
C VAL A 176 6.88 -3.24 -0.57
N SER A 177 7.68 -3.95 0.22
CA SER A 177 8.70 -4.89 -0.27
C SER A 177 8.06 -6.07 -1.02
N SER A 178 6.95 -6.61 -0.51
CA SER A 178 6.15 -7.66 -1.16
C SER A 178 5.64 -7.23 -2.55
N PHE A 179 5.12 -6.00 -2.67
CA PHE A 179 4.71 -5.45 -3.96
C PHE A 179 5.89 -5.27 -4.91
N VAL A 180 7.02 -4.70 -4.45
CA VAL A 180 8.21 -4.52 -5.27
C VAL A 180 8.74 -5.87 -5.77
N LEU A 181 8.83 -6.89 -4.91
CA LEU A 181 9.25 -8.25 -5.31
C LEU A 181 8.34 -8.83 -6.39
N SER A 182 7.03 -8.73 -6.18
CA SER A 182 6.03 -9.24 -7.11
C SER A 182 6.08 -8.49 -8.45
N PHE A 183 6.31 -7.18 -8.40
CA PHE A 183 6.49 -6.34 -9.58
C PHE A 183 7.77 -6.70 -10.36
N MET A 184 8.89 -6.95 -9.67
CA MET A 184 10.12 -7.41 -10.31
C MET A 184 9.98 -8.78 -10.97
N LEU A 185 9.23 -9.70 -10.36
CA LEU A 185 8.90 -10.98 -10.99
C LEU A 185 8.08 -10.78 -12.26
N LEU A 186 7.13 -9.85 -12.25
CA LEU A 186 6.38 -9.50 -13.46
C LEU A 186 7.30 -8.90 -14.52
N ILE A 187 8.22 -8.01 -14.18
CA ILE A 187 9.21 -7.45 -15.13
C ILE A 187 10.04 -8.57 -15.76
N TYR A 188 10.57 -9.48 -14.93
CA TYR A 188 11.38 -10.63 -15.37
C TYR A 188 10.61 -11.55 -16.32
N PHE A 189 9.40 -11.93 -15.93
CA PHE A 189 8.58 -12.81 -16.75
C PHE A 189 8.11 -12.09 -18.02
N ALA A 190 7.63 -10.85 -17.94
CA ALA A 190 7.23 -10.13 -19.13
C ALA A 190 8.40 -9.68 -20.03
N GLN A 191 9.66 -9.95 -19.65
CA GLN A 191 10.87 -9.52 -20.37
C GLN A 191 10.89 -8.01 -20.64
N LYS A 192 10.46 -7.23 -19.64
CA LYS A 192 10.35 -5.76 -19.71
C LYS A 192 11.53 -5.05 -19.06
N GLU A 193 12.66 -5.71 -18.83
CA GLU A 193 13.80 -5.13 -18.11
C GLU A 193 14.29 -3.82 -18.76
N ALA A 194 14.42 -3.80 -20.09
CA ALA A 194 14.84 -2.62 -20.86
C ALA A 194 13.84 -1.45 -20.72
N GLN A 195 12.54 -1.72 -20.69
CA GLN A 195 11.51 -0.69 -20.48
C GLN A 195 11.70 0.03 -19.15
N PHE A 196 12.21 -0.68 -18.13
CA PHE A 196 12.51 -0.15 -16.80
C PHE A 196 13.95 0.36 -16.63
N GLY A 197 14.79 0.31 -17.69
CA GLY A 197 16.19 0.71 -17.60
C GLY A 197 17.05 -0.25 -16.77
N LEU A 198 16.63 -1.51 -16.67
CA LEU A 198 17.29 -2.54 -15.87
C LEU A 198 17.98 -3.57 -16.78
N SER A 199 19.14 -4.05 -16.35
CA SER A 199 19.70 -5.30 -16.88
C SER A 199 19.18 -6.49 -16.10
N LYS A 200 19.23 -7.70 -16.67
CA LYS A 200 18.86 -8.94 -15.96
C LYS A 200 19.70 -9.14 -14.69
N LYS A 201 21.01 -8.83 -14.75
CA LYS A 201 21.91 -8.91 -13.60
C LYS A 201 21.47 -7.96 -12.48
N MET A 202 21.17 -6.70 -12.84
CA MET A 202 20.68 -5.71 -11.88
C MET A 202 19.34 -6.16 -11.28
N LEU A 203 18.43 -6.71 -12.07
CA LEU A 203 17.16 -7.25 -11.58
C LEU A 203 17.37 -8.35 -10.52
N TYR A 204 18.31 -9.27 -10.72
CA TYR A 204 18.62 -10.29 -9.71
C TYR A 204 19.21 -9.70 -8.42
N ILE A 205 20.16 -8.77 -8.53
CA ILE A 205 20.77 -8.11 -7.35
C ILE A 205 19.70 -7.39 -6.55
N LEU A 206 18.93 -6.54 -7.22
CA LEU A 206 17.87 -5.75 -6.60
C LEU A 206 16.77 -6.64 -6.00
N PHE A 207 16.45 -7.77 -6.65
CA PHE A 207 15.46 -8.71 -6.15
C PHE A 207 15.98 -9.37 -4.87
N SER A 208 17.23 -9.84 -4.85
CA SER A 208 17.85 -10.47 -3.68
C SER A 208 17.94 -9.51 -2.49
N LEU A 209 18.34 -8.26 -2.73
CA LEU A 209 18.36 -7.22 -1.69
C LEU A 209 16.95 -6.95 -1.15
N THR A 210 15.97 -6.78 -2.04
CA THR A 210 14.58 -6.57 -1.61
C THR A 210 14.04 -7.78 -0.85
N PHE A 211 14.39 -8.99 -1.27
CA PHE A 211 13.93 -10.24 -0.66
C PHE A 211 14.52 -10.41 0.73
N LEU A 212 15.81 -10.14 0.92
CA LEU A 212 16.43 -10.16 2.23
C LEU A 212 15.80 -9.12 3.17
N ALA A 213 15.62 -7.87 2.72
CA ALA A 213 14.94 -6.85 3.52
C ALA A 213 13.50 -7.24 3.87
N PHE A 214 12.76 -7.82 2.91
CA PHE A 214 11.42 -8.38 3.12
C PHE A 214 11.41 -9.41 4.25
N LEU A 215 12.38 -10.33 4.30
CA LEU A 215 12.48 -11.31 5.40
C LEU A 215 12.87 -10.65 6.73
N LEU A 216 13.75 -9.65 6.69
CA LEU A 216 14.16 -8.92 7.89
C LEU A 216 13.06 -8.00 8.43
N THR A 217 11.99 -7.73 7.67
CA THR A 217 10.80 -7.05 8.21
C THR A 217 10.05 -7.93 9.21
N THR A 218 10.19 -9.26 9.09
CA THR A 218 9.56 -10.27 9.96
C THR A 218 8.04 -10.08 10.10
N THR A 219 7.33 -9.78 9.00
CA THR A 219 5.88 -9.51 9.02
C THR A 219 5.09 -10.65 8.36
N ARG A 220 4.17 -11.27 9.11
CA ARG A 220 3.31 -12.34 8.58
C ARG A 220 2.39 -11.83 7.45
N ALA A 221 1.88 -10.62 7.61
CA ALA A 221 1.01 -9.97 6.63
C ALA A 221 1.69 -9.83 5.27
N ALA A 222 2.94 -9.36 5.23
CA ALA A 222 3.68 -9.28 3.97
C ALA A 222 3.98 -10.64 3.37
N TYR A 223 4.28 -11.64 4.19
CA TYR A 223 4.56 -13.00 3.70
C TYR A 223 3.35 -13.62 3.02
N LEU A 224 2.17 -13.51 3.66
CA LEU A 224 0.92 -13.98 3.09
C LEU A 224 0.58 -13.23 1.80
N SER A 225 0.71 -11.90 1.83
CA SER A 225 0.49 -11.03 0.67
C SER A 225 1.39 -11.37 -0.53
N PHE A 226 2.68 -11.62 -0.27
CA PHE A 226 3.62 -12.04 -1.30
C PHE A 226 3.28 -13.43 -1.83
N ALA A 227 2.93 -14.37 -0.96
CA ALA A 227 2.52 -15.72 -1.35
C ALA A 227 1.27 -15.71 -2.25
N THR A 228 0.25 -14.92 -1.91
CA THR A 228 -0.96 -14.76 -2.74
C THR A 228 -0.63 -14.11 -4.08
N SER A 229 0.25 -13.09 -4.09
CA SER A 229 0.71 -12.46 -5.33
C SER A 229 1.47 -13.45 -6.22
N LEU A 230 2.30 -14.30 -5.61
CA LEU A 230 3.07 -15.32 -6.29
C LEU A 230 2.19 -16.43 -6.87
N LEU A 231 1.15 -16.85 -6.14
CA LEU A 231 0.13 -17.77 -6.63
C LEU A 231 -0.59 -17.18 -7.86
N TYR A 232 -0.99 -15.91 -7.78
CA TYR A 232 -1.58 -15.22 -8.93
C TYR A 232 -0.64 -15.22 -10.15
N ILE A 233 0.63 -14.84 -9.95
CA ILE A 233 1.64 -14.83 -11.02
C ILE A 233 1.82 -16.26 -11.59
N ALA A 234 1.92 -17.27 -10.73
CA ALA A 234 2.07 -18.66 -11.14
C ALA A 234 0.90 -19.17 -12.00
N ILE A 235 -0.34 -18.84 -11.63
CA ILE A 235 -1.55 -19.20 -12.37
C ILE A 235 -1.57 -18.51 -13.74
N LYS A 236 -1.14 -17.25 -13.82
CA LYS A 236 -1.13 -16.47 -15.07
C LYS A 236 0.08 -16.77 -15.97
N GLU A 237 1.20 -17.22 -15.40
CA GLU A 237 2.45 -17.53 -16.09
C GLU A 237 2.71 -19.06 -16.11
N LYS A 238 1.71 -19.87 -16.47
CA LYS A 238 1.76 -21.35 -16.38
C LYS A 238 3.05 -21.97 -16.95
N LYS A 239 3.54 -21.48 -18.10
CA LYS A 239 4.78 -21.95 -18.75
C LYS A 239 6.05 -21.73 -17.91
N ARG A 240 5.97 -20.92 -16.86
CA ARG A 240 7.07 -20.52 -15.98
C ARG A 240 6.92 -21.01 -14.55
N LEU A 241 5.87 -21.79 -14.26
CA LEU A 241 5.66 -22.45 -12.97
C LEU A 241 6.88 -23.29 -12.54
N LYS A 242 7.52 -24.00 -13.47
CA LYS A 242 8.76 -24.75 -13.20
C LYS A 242 9.90 -23.85 -12.68
N ARG A 243 10.00 -22.61 -13.17
CA ARG A 243 11.02 -21.65 -12.70
C ARG A 243 10.67 -21.12 -11.30
N LEU A 244 9.39 -20.89 -11.03
CA LEU A 244 8.91 -20.53 -9.69
C LEU A 244 9.16 -21.63 -8.66
N LEU A 245 8.92 -22.90 -9.01
CA LEU A 245 9.23 -24.03 -8.14
C LEU A 245 10.73 -24.12 -7.81
N ARG A 246 11.61 -23.92 -8.80
CA ARG A 246 13.06 -23.83 -8.57
C ARG A 246 13.43 -22.68 -7.66
N PHE A 247 12.78 -21.53 -7.81
CA PHE A 247 12.96 -20.38 -6.92
C PHE A 247 12.56 -20.73 -5.48
N PHE A 248 11.41 -21.37 -5.26
CA PHE A 248 11.00 -21.81 -3.92
C PHE A 248 11.98 -22.82 -3.31
N LEU A 249 12.46 -23.79 -4.09
CA LEU A 249 13.48 -24.74 -3.62
C LEU A 249 14.76 -24.02 -3.17
N LEU A 250 15.20 -23.00 -3.92
CA LEU A 250 16.34 -22.17 -3.53
C LEU A 250 16.07 -21.42 -2.23
N ILE A 251 14.90 -20.80 -2.05
CA ILE A 251 14.55 -20.11 -0.81
C ILE A 251 14.54 -21.07 0.38
N THR A 252 13.94 -22.26 0.22
CA THR A 252 13.93 -23.30 1.25
C THR A 252 15.36 -23.74 1.61
N ALA A 253 16.23 -23.92 0.62
CA ALA A 253 17.64 -24.24 0.85
C ALA A 253 18.38 -23.13 1.61
N ILE A 254 18.15 -21.86 1.25
CA ILE A 254 18.70 -20.71 1.98
C ILE A 254 18.21 -20.69 3.43
N PHE A 255 16.92 -20.94 3.67
CA PHE A 255 16.38 -20.98 5.04
C PHE A 255 16.94 -22.15 5.84
N GLY A 256 17.15 -23.30 5.20
CA GLY A 256 17.85 -24.44 5.79
C GLY A 256 19.28 -24.07 6.20
N ALA A 257 20.03 -23.39 5.31
CA ALA A 257 21.37 -22.92 5.61
C ALA A 257 21.40 -21.87 6.73
N LEU A 258 20.47 -20.91 6.73
CA LEU A 258 20.37 -19.91 7.81
C LEU A 258 20.04 -20.53 9.17
N SER A 259 19.26 -21.62 9.18
CA SER A 259 18.92 -22.34 10.41
C SER A 259 20.14 -23.03 11.04
N TYR A 260 21.18 -23.33 10.25
CA TYR A 260 22.47 -23.80 10.76
C TYR A 260 23.22 -22.72 11.56
N PHE A 261 23.02 -21.44 11.25
CA PHE A 261 23.62 -20.29 11.94
C PHE A 261 22.76 -19.77 13.09
N GLU A 262 21.96 -20.62 13.72
CA GLU A 262 21.01 -20.28 14.81
C GLU A 262 19.91 -19.27 14.43
N ILE A 263 19.90 -18.75 13.20
CA ILE A 263 18.80 -17.94 12.65
C ILE A 263 17.75 -18.89 12.08
N ASN A 264 16.99 -19.51 12.98
CA ASN A 264 15.96 -20.48 12.60
C ASN A 264 14.71 -19.78 12.05
N MET A 265 14.77 -19.39 10.77
CA MET A 265 13.66 -18.78 10.04
C MET A 265 12.39 -19.66 10.04
N PHE A 266 12.55 -20.99 10.05
CA PHE A 266 11.41 -21.90 10.16
C PHE A 266 10.73 -21.81 11.52
N THR A 267 11.48 -21.66 12.61
CA THR A 267 10.92 -21.41 13.94
C THR A 267 10.24 -20.05 13.99
N ILE A 268 10.84 -18.99 13.43
CA ILE A 268 10.21 -17.66 13.35
C ILE A 268 8.86 -17.74 12.63
N LEU A 269 8.82 -18.41 11.47
CA LEU A 269 7.58 -18.63 10.72
C LEU A 269 6.60 -19.49 11.52
N ARG A 270 7.04 -20.64 12.05
CA ARG A 270 6.21 -21.57 12.82
C ARG A 270 5.59 -20.88 14.03
N THR A 271 6.40 -20.29 14.91
CA THR A 271 5.93 -19.58 16.11
C THR A 271 5.04 -18.40 15.76
N GLY A 272 5.30 -17.73 14.63
CA GLY A 272 4.43 -16.69 14.11
C GLY A 272 3.05 -17.21 13.67
N PHE A 273 2.96 -18.35 12.99
CA PHE A 273 1.70 -18.89 12.47
C PHE A 273 0.98 -19.85 13.42
N SER A 274 1.65 -20.39 14.44
CA SER A 274 1.11 -21.36 15.39
C SER A 274 0.62 -20.74 16.71
N GLN A 275 0.39 -19.41 16.75
CA GLN A 275 -0.13 -18.75 17.95
C GLN A 275 -1.58 -19.21 18.20
N LYS A 276 -1.87 -19.64 19.43
CA LYS A 276 -3.24 -19.97 19.85
C LYS A 276 -4.12 -18.72 19.88
N ILE A 277 -5.43 -18.90 19.79
CA ILE A 277 -6.43 -17.81 19.76
C ILE A 277 -6.29 -16.86 20.96
N HIS A 278 -5.83 -17.33 22.13
CA HIS A 278 -5.66 -16.50 23.33
C HIS A 278 -4.21 -16.03 23.56
N GLN A 279 -3.31 -16.15 22.58
CA GLN A 279 -1.89 -15.86 22.76
C GLN A 279 -1.33 -14.93 21.68
N GLY A 280 -0.47 -14.02 22.12
CA GLY A 280 0.20 -13.05 21.27
C GLY A 280 -0.76 -12.13 20.50
N SER A 281 -0.23 -11.52 19.45
CA SER A 281 -0.93 -10.52 18.64
C SER A 281 -2.24 -10.97 17.98
N PHE A 282 -2.51 -12.26 17.83
CA PHE A 282 -3.81 -12.71 17.30
C PHE A 282 -4.90 -12.65 18.37
N GLY A 283 -4.59 -13.08 19.61
CA GLY A 283 -5.53 -12.97 20.71
C GLY A 283 -5.85 -11.54 21.09
N GLU A 284 -4.85 -10.65 21.11
CA GLU A 284 -5.07 -9.21 21.29
C GLU A 284 -6.08 -8.67 20.28
N ARG A 285 -5.96 -9.03 18.99
CA ARG A 285 -6.90 -8.60 17.95
C ARG A 285 -8.29 -9.17 18.16
N TYR A 286 -8.39 -10.45 18.49
CA TYR A 286 -9.67 -11.09 18.74
C TYR A 286 -10.44 -10.39 19.87
N PHE A 287 -9.76 -10.09 20.99
CA PHE A 287 -10.38 -9.32 22.08
C PHE A 287 -10.75 -7.91 21.65
N MET A 288 -9.90 -7.21 20.88
CA MET A 288 -10.24 -5.90 20.33
C MET A 288 -11.46 -5.96 19.40
N TRP A 289 -11.65 -7.03 18.63
CA TRP A 289 -12.83 -7.23 17.80
C TRP A 289 -14.09 -7.44 18.65
N GLN A 290 -14.00 -8.24 19.72
CA GLN A 290 -15.11 -8.43 20.66
C GLN A 290 -15.51 -7.10 21.31
N THR A 291 -14.55 -6.35 21.86
CA THR A 291 -14.82 -5.03 22.46
C THR A 291 -15.42 -4.06 21.45
N ALA A 292 -14.99 -4.11 20.19
CA ALA A 292 -15.56 -3.25 19.15
C ALA A 292 -17.00 -3.64 18.78
N LEU A 293 -17.31 -4.94 18.76
CA LEU A 293 -18.67 -5.44 18.57
C LEU A 293 -19.58 -5.08 19.74
N GLU A 294 -19.10 -5.19 20.98
CA GLU A 294 -19.83 -4.76 22.17
C GLU A 294 -20.14 -3.26 22.11
N ARG A 295 -19.18 -2.44 21.67
CA ARG A 295 -19.40 -0.99 21.48
C ARG A 295 -20.40 -0.66 20.38
N LEU A 296 -20.59 -1.56 19.40
CA LEU A 296 -21.58 -1.38 18.33
C LEU A 296 -23.01 -1.55 18.85
N GLN A 297 -23.23 -2.23 19.98
CA GLN A 297 -24.56 -2.46 20.53
C GLN A 297 -25.27 -1.13 20.82
N GLY A 298 -26.44 -0.93 20.23
CA GLY A 298 -27.20 0.33 20.29
C GLY A 298 -26.75 1.41 19.29
N HIS A 299 -25.76 1.11 18.45
CA HIS A 299 -25.20 1.99 17.42
C HIS A 299 -25.08 1.29 16.05
N GLU A 300 -25.87 0.24 15.80
CA GLU A 300 -25.72 -0.64 14.63
C GLU A 300 -25.90 0.08 13.29
N PHE A 301 -26.81 1.06 13.25
CA PHE A 301 -27.12 1.80 12.02
C PHE A 301 -26.06 2.85 11.67
N LEU A 302 -25.65 3.65 12.66
CA LEU A 302 -24.74 4.78 12.47
C LEU A 302 -23.26 4.41 12.69
N GLY A 303 -23.01 3.27 13.32
CA GLY A 303 -21.70 2.86 13.77
C GLY A 303 -21.25 3.60 15.02
N VAL A 304 -20.10 3.18 15.52
CA VAL A 304 -19.46 3.79 16.71
C VAL A 304 -18.70 5.07 16.40
N GLY A 305 -18.71 5.50 15.14
CA GLY A 305 -18.09 6.72 14.67
C GLY A 305 -16.75 6.51 13.95
N PHE A 306 -16.53 7.25 12.85
CA PHE A 306 -15.31 7.15 12.05
C PHE A 306 -14.06 7.45 12.89
N THR A 307 -13.04 6.59 12.78
CA THR A 307 -11.78 6.61 13.56
C THR A 307 -11.92 6.45 15.07
N SER A 308 -13.08 6.01 15.58
CA SER A 308 -13.26 5.81 17.03
C SER A 308 -12.67 4.49 17.53
N LEU A 309 -12.38 3.53 16.63
CA LEU A 309 -11.83 2.24 16.97
C LEU A 309 -10.32 2.19 16.68
N THR A 310 -9.55 1.86 17.73
CA THR A 310 -8.10 1.66 17.66
C THR A 310 -7.76 0.18 17.66
N ASN A 311 -6.59 -0.20 17.12
CA ASN A 311 -6.00 -1.54 17.28
C ASN A 311 -6.86 -2.73 16.79
N ILE A 312 -7.89 -2.50 15.95
CA ILE A 312 -8.65 -3.57 15.29
C ILE A 312 -7.76 -4.39 14.35
N HIS A 313 -6.76 -3.74 13.70
CA HIS A 313 -5.87 -4.39 12.73
C HIS A 313 -6.61 -5.22 11.66
N ASP A 314 -7.79 -4.75 11.26
CA ASP A 314 -8.59 -5.19 10.12
C ASP A 314 -9.43 -3.99 9.68
N VAL A 315 -9.10 -3.41 8.52
CA VAL A 315 -9.76 -2.21 8.01
C VAL A 315 -11.21 -2.50 7.61
N TYR A 316 -11.53 -3.72 7.16
CA TYR A 316 -12.88 -4.06 6.75
C TYR A 316 -13.81 -4.12 7.95
N ILE A 317 -13.37 -4.82 9.01
CA ILE A 317 -14.08 -4.85 10.28
C ILE A 317 -14.14 -3.44 10.87
N GLN A 318 -13.03 -2.71 10.88
CA GLN A 318 -13.01 -1.33 11.39
C GLN A 318 -14.04 -0.44 10.67
N LEU A 319 -14.01 -0.38 9.35
CA LEU A 319 -14.94 0.45 8.59
C LEU A 319 -16.40 0.02 8.79
N LEU A 320 -16.67 -1.28 8.85
CA LEU A 320 -18.01 -1.82 9.10
C LEU A 320 -18.55 -1.34 10.47
N LEU A 321 -17.74 -1.45 11.51
CA LEU A 321 -18.14 -1.10 12.88
C LEU A 321 -18.19 0.42 13.08
N GLU A 322 -17.23 1.16 12.54
CA GLU A 322 -17.16 2.62 12.67
C GLU A 322 -18.26 3.34 11.90
N LEU A 323 -18.60 2.84 10.71
CA LEU A 323 -19.58 3.47 9.82
C LEU A 323 -21.01 2.92 10.01
N GLY A 324 -21.16 1.77 10.66
CA GLY A 324 -22.44 1.07 10.81
C GLY A 324 -23.04 0.64 9.48
N PHE A 325 -24.31 0.22 9.52
CA PHE A 325 -25.03 -0.23 8.33
C PHE A 325 -25.10 0.84 7.24
N ILE A 326 -25.42 2.09 7.60
CA ILE A 326 -25.64 3.18 6.63
C ILE A 326 -24.34 3.50 5.88
N GLY A 327 -23.26 3.78 6.61
CA GLY A 327 -22.00 4.14 5.95
C GLY A 327 -21.37 2.95 5.22
N SER A 328 -21.60 1.72 5.68
CA SER A 328 -21.22 0.52 4.92
C SER A 328 -21.98 0.39 3.60
N LEU A 329 -23.29 0.68 3.59
CA LEU A 329 -24.08 0.70 2.37
C LEU A 329 -23.57 1.76 1.39
N LEU A 330 -23.23 2.96 1.89
CA LEU A 330 -22.64 4.02 1.06
C LEU A 330 -21.28 3.60 0.49
N LEU A 331 -20.42 2.97 1.30
CA LEU A 331 -19.11 2.49 0.86
C LEU A 331 -19.24 1.39 -0.21
N PHE A 332 -19.97 0.32 0.09
CA PHE A 332 -20.14 -0.80 -0.84
C PHE A 332 -20.93 -0.40 -2.08
N GLY A 333 -21.95 0.45 -1.94
CA GLY A 333 -22.70 1.01 -3.06
C GLY A 333 -21.82 1.84 -3.98
N GLY A 334 -21.01 2.76 -3.44
CA GLY A 334 -20.06 3.55 -4.21
C GLY A 334 -19.00 2.70 -4.93
N LEU A 335 -18.42 1.72 -4.23
CA LEU A 335 -17.46 0.77 -4.80
C LEU A 335 -18.10 -0.08 -5.90
N PHE A 336 -19.31 -0.60 -5.68
CA PHE A 336 -20.04 -1.42 -6.64
C PHE A 336 -20.39 -0.64 -7.90
N LEU A 337 -20.93 0.57 -7.78
CA LEU A 337 -21.23 1.44 -8.91
C LEU A 337 -19.97 1.80 -9.69
N SER A 338 -18.88 2.16 -9.00
CA SER A 338 -17.58 2.43 -9.62
C SER A 338 -17.02 1.19 -10.35
N ALA A 339 -17.20 -0.02 -9.79
CA ALA A 339 -16.76 -1.27 -10.39
C ALA A 339 -17.58 -1.63 -11.63
N ILE A 340 -18.90 -1.42 -11.59
CA ILE A 340 -19.78 -1.60 -12.75
C ILE A 340 -19.38 -0.66 -13.89
N GLU A 341 -19.21 0.63 -13.58
CA GLU A 341 -18.84 1.64 -14.57
C GLU A 341 -17.51 1.29 -15.25
N THR A 342 -16.56 0.80 -14.44
CA THR A 342 -15.28 0.27 -14.86
C THR A 342 -15.42 -0.95 -15.77
N PHE A 343 -16.18 -1.96 -15.34
CA PHE A 343 -16.36 -3.21 -16.07
C PHE A 343 -16.96 -2.99 -17.45
N PHE A 344 -18.03 -2.19 -17.54
CA PHE A 344 -18.66 -1.88 -18.83
C PHE A 344 -17.74 -1.07 -19.76
N SER A 345 -16.84 -0.26 -19.21
CA SER A 345 -15.84 0.45 -19.99
C SER A 345 -14.78 -0.50 -20.53
N LEU A 346 -14.28 -1.41 -19.70
CA LEU A 346 -13.24 -2.37 -20.08
C LEU A 346 -13.76 -3.42 -21.09
N LYS A 347 -15.01 -3.87 -20.98
CA LYS A 347 -15.60 -4.83 -21.92
C LYS A 347 -15.72 -4.28 -23.35
N LYS A 348 -15.83 -2.96 -23.51
CA LYS A 348 -15.90 -2.29 -24.82
C LYS A 348 -14.53 -2.17 -25.49
N MET A 349 -13.44 -2.48 -24.79
CA MET A 349 -12.11 -2.46 -25.37
C MET A 349 -11.83 -3.78 -26.07
N ASN A 350 -11.37 -3.72 -27.33
CA ASN A 350 -10.77 -4.88 -27.98
C ASN A 350 -9.60 -5.39 -27.14
N PRO A 351 -9.33 -6.71 -27.13
CA PRO A 351 -8.28 -7.31 -26.31
C PRO A 351 -6.95 -6.61 -26.55
N LEU A 352 -6.52 -5.86 -25.54
CA LEU A 352 -5.44 -4.89 -25.64
C LEU A 352 -4.08 -5.54 -25.90
N GLU A 353 -3.21 -4.76 -26.53
CA GLU A 353 -1.79 -5.01 -26.75
C GLU A 353 -1.08 -5.60 -25.52
N GLU A 354 0.03 -6.32 -25.75
CA GLU A 354 0.82 -6.98 -24.71
C GLU A 354 1.18 -6.07 -23.53
N GLU A 355 1.39 -4.77 -23.78
CA GLU A 355 1.71 -3.77 -22.76
C GLU A 355 0.57 -3.57 -21.75
N HIS A 356 -0.67 -3.49 -22.21
CA HIS A 356 -1.82 -3.35 -21.32
C HIS A 356 -2.03 -4.59 -20.42
N ARG A 357 -1.72 -5.78 -20.95
CA ARG A 357 -1.75 -7.03 -20.16
C ARG A 357 -0.72 -7.02 -19.05
N PHE A 358 0.48 -6.48 -19.28
CA PHE A 358 1.50 -6.31 -18.25
C PHE A 358 1.01 -5.36 -17.14
N PHE A 359 0.54 -4.17 -17.47
CA PHE A 359 0.06 -3.19 -16.49
C PHE A 359 -1.15 -3.69 -15.69
N THR A 360 -2.02 -4.47 -16.32
CA THR A 360 -3.14 -5.11 -15.61
C THR A 360 -2.64 -6.08 -14.54
N LYS A 361 -1.60 -6.88 -14.83
CA LYS A 361 -0.99 -7.76 -13.81
C LYS A 361 -0.37 -6.96 -12.67
N VAL A 362 0.32 -5.85 -12.97
CA VAL A 362 0.92 -4.96 -11.95
C VAL A 362 -0.17 -4.41 -11.01
N ARG A 363 -1.29 -3.93 -11.56
CA ARG A 363 -2.43 -3.44 -10.78
C ARG A 363 -3.06 -4.52 -9.91
N VAL A 364 -3.27 -5.72 -10.46
CA VAL A 364 -3.86 -6.84 -9.71
C VAL A 364 -2.95 -7.27 -8.57
N VAL A 365 -1.64 -7.38 -8.80
CA VAL A 365 -0.66 -7.65 -7.75
C VAL A 365 -0.69 -6.55 -6.68
N GLY A 366 -0.75 -5.28 -7.08
CA GLY A 366 -0.91 -4.16 -6.16
C GLY A 366 -2.17 -4.27 -5.30
N LEU A 367 -3.31 -4.61 -5.92
CA LEU A 367 -4.59 -4.82 -5.22
C LEU A 367 -4.51 -5.99 -4.25
N ILE A 368 -3.94 -7.14 -4.65
CA ILE A 368 -3.70 -8.27 -3.75
C ILE A 368 -2.94 -7.78 -2.52
N ASN A 369 -1.87 -7.01 -2.70
CA ASN A 369 -1.07 -6.57 -1.57
C ASN A 369 -1.81 -5.62 -0.62
N VAL A 370 -2.50 -4.62 -1.16
CA VAL A 370 -3.23 -3.64 -0.35
C VAL A 370 -4.43 -4.30 0.34
N LEU A 371 -5.18 -5.15 -0.36
CA LEU A 371 -6.37 -5.80 0.18
C LEU A 371 -6.00 -6.86 1.23
N SER A 372 -4.97 -7.68 0.99
CA SER A 372 -4.45 -8.63 1.99
C SER A 372 -3.88 -7.91 3.22
N PHE A 373 -3.26 -6.74 3.04
CA PHE A 373 -2.78 -5.95 4.16
C PHE A 373 -3.93 -5.37 5.00
N ALA A 374 -4.98 -4.86 4.34
CA ALA A 374 -6.17 -4.34 5.00
C ALA A 374 -6.85 -5.38 5.92
N PHE A 375 -6.79 -6.67 5.60
CA PHE A 375 -7.29 -7.75 6.47
C PHE A 375 -6.51 -7.95 7.77
N THR A 376 -5.28 -7.42 7.86
CA THR A 376 -4.37 -7.76 8.95
C THR A 376 -3.75 -6.57 9.65
N ASN A 377 -3.96 -5.36 9.11
CA ASN A 377 -3.43 -4.10 9.61
C ASN A 377 -4.25 -2.92 9.10
N HIS A 378 -4.05 -1.78 9.76
CA HIS A 378 -4.53 -0.47 9.31
C HIS A 378 -3.71 0.01 8.11
N ASN A 379 -4.38 0.39 7.02
CA ASN A 379 -3.69 0.91 5.83
C ASN A 379 -4.43 2.03 5.09
N LEU A 380 -5.52 2.56 5.67
CA LEU A 380 -6.33 3.61 5.06
C LEU A 380 -5.53 4.87 4.71
N ASN A 381 -4.54 5.22 5.53
CA ASN A 381 -3.70 6.40 5.31
C ASN A 381 -2.29 6.06 4.83
N HIS A 382 -2.09 4.88 4.26
CA HIS A 382 -0.79 4.46 3.77
C HIS A 382 -0.60 4.81 2.29
N HIS A 383 0.60 5.30 1.95
CA HIS A 383 0.95 5.68 0.59
C HIS A 383 0.67 4.56 -0.42
N MET A 384 1.05 3.32 -0.09
CA MET A 384 0.90 2.20 -1.02
C MET A 384 -0.56 1.95 -1.41
N THR A 385 -1.49 2.06 -0.46
CA THR A 385 -2.94 1.97 -0.73
C THR A 385 -3.34 2.96 -1.83
N TRP A 386 -3.01 4.22 -1.62
CA TRP A 386 -3.38 5.32 -2.52
C TRP A 386 -2.60 5.34 -3.83
N PHE A 387 -1.36 4.86 -3.83
CA PHE A 387 -0.58 4.65 -5.05
C PHE A 387 -1.22 3.56 -5.92
N ILE A 388 -1.66 2.45 -5.35
CA ILE A 388 -2.37 1.40 -6.10
C ILE A 388 -3.73 1.93 -6.60
N VAL A 389 -4.46 2.73 -5.81
CA VAL A 389 -5.69 3.39 -6.28
C VAL A 389 -5.39 4.31 -7.46
N LEU A 390 -4.33 5.12 -7.40
CA LEU A 390 -3.87 5.97 -8.50
C LEU A 390 -3.59 5.16 -9.78
N LEU A 391 -2.84 4.06 -9.67
CA LEU A 391 -2.55 3.19 -10.82
C LEU A 391 -3.83 2.61 -11.45
N ASN A 392 -4.81 2.26 -10.63
CA ASN A 392 -6.09 1.74 -11.12
C ASN A 392 -6.92 2.81 -11.83
N LEU A 393 -7.05 4.01 -11.24
CA LEU A 393 -7.80 5.12 -11.82
C LEU A 393 -7.16 5.64 -13.12
N ALA A 394 -5.84 5.76 -13.15
CA ALA A 394 -5.12 6.22 -14.34
C ALA A 394 -5.32 5.27 -15.54
N ALA A 395 -5.33 3.96 -15.29
CA ALA A 395 -5.61 2.97 -16.33
C ALA A 395 -7.06 3.01 -16.83
N LEU A 396 -8.03 3.36 -15.98
CA LEU A 396 -9.42 3.56 -16.40
C LEU A 396 -9.60 4.77 -17.31
N ARG A 397 -8.86 5.85 -17.03
CA ARG A 397 -8.86 7.03 -17.88
C ARG A 397 -8.29 6.72 -19.26
N GLU A 398 -7.17 6.03 -19.31
CA GLU A 398 -6.54 5.65 -20.58
C GLU A 398 -7.49 4.77 -21.41
N ALA A 399 -8.13 3.80 -20.76
CA ALA A 399 -9.15 2.98 -21.37
C ALA A 399 -10.26 3.82 -22.01
N HIS A 400 -10.75 4.83 -21.29
CA HIS A 400 -11.78 5.72 -21.81
C HIS A 400 -11.32 6.56 -23.00
N ALA A 401 -10.13 7.15 -22.92
CA ALA A 401 -9.58 7.97 -24.00
C ALA A 401 -9.47 7.19 -25.31
N ALA A 402 -9.07 5.91 -25.24
CA ALA A 402 -9.04 5.03 -26.41
C ALA A 402 -10.44 4.76 -26.99
N LEU A 403 -11.46 4.59 -26.14
CA LEU A 403 -12.85 4.41 -26.59
C LEU A 403 -13.42 5.68 -27.24
N GLU A 404 -13.10 6.87 -26.73
CA GLU A 404 -13.55 8.13 -27.32
C GLU A 404 -12.90 8.37 -28.69
N LEU A 405 -11.63 8.00 -28.84
CA LEU A 405 -10.94 8.06 -30.14
C LEU A 405 -11.55 7.08 -31.14
N ALA A 406 -11.92 5.87 -30.72
CA ALA A 406 -12.52 4.87 -31.60
C ALA A 406 -13.95 5.20 -32.08
N LYS A 407 -14.62 6.16 -31.42
CA LYS A 407 -15.95 6.66 -31.82
C LYS A 407 -15.88 7.82 -32.83
N LYS A 408 -14.72 8.45 -32.97
CA LYS A 408 -14.47 9.51 -33.95
C LYS A 408 -13.91 8.88 -35.22
#